data_AF-A0A2E9NWG5-F1
#
_entry.id   AF-A0A2E9NWG5-F1
#
_cell.length_a   1.000
_cell.length_b   1.000
_cell.length_c   1.000
_cell.angle_alpha   90.00
_cell.angle_beta   90.00
_cell.angle_gamma   90.00
#
_symmetry.space_group_name_H-M   'P 1'
#
loop_
_entity.id
_entity.type
_entity.pdbx_description
1 polymer ?
#
loop_
_entity_poly.entity_id
_entity_poly.type
_entity_poly.pdbx_seq_one_letter_code
_entity_poly.pdbx_strand_id
1 'polypeptide(L)'
;MTNLDGMPTITRPSYIFWILFYGGICSSWLLLFVMSGADKGSSFDFIKDLCLSASKASISQLMGMWGLMIGAMMLPSFYNFVVVHQDIRRDNFRHTALLTSGYVTVWLTVVPLAGLTQKYFLDQDLIDLDGRSQSMFLSSLLLFTAGVYQFTKIKNTCLSVCSSPMHFFLSHWKEGYIGSYRMGMHLGMVCVICCWALMLLAFVGGAMNMVWMAGLTSIMVIEKQGYLSKNFSGLVGLTLLGAATITFVLSFVLEVMI
;
A
#
# COMPACT_ATOMS: atom_id res chain seq x y z
N MET A 1 -49.04 13.06 17.00
CA MET A 1 -48.83 12.06 18.06
C MET A 1 -47.33 11.93 18.26
N THR A 2 -46.86 12.47 19.37
CA THR A 2 -45.47 12.54 19.81
C THR A 2 -45.03 11.15 20.29
N ASN A 3 -44.05 10.54 19.60
CA ASN A 3 -43.34 9.39 20.15
C ASN A 3 -42.42 9.89 21.27
N LEU A 4 -42.64 9.36 22.48
CA LEU A 4 -42.00 9.74 23.74
C LEU A 4 -40.73 8.94 24.05
N ASP A 5 -40.03 8.44 23.03
CA ASP A 5 -38.73 7.80 23.20
C ASP A 5 -37.67 8.58 22.42
N GLY A 6 -37.11 9.61 23.06
CA GLY A 6 -35.92 10.33 22.62
C GLY A 6 -34.64 9.49 22.70
N MET A 7 -34.74 8.16 22.77
CA MET A 7 -33.59 7.28 22.70
C MET A 7 -33.16 7.15 21.24
N PRO A 8 -31.90 7.50 20.89
CA PRO A 8 -31.39 7.18 19.56
C PRO A 8 -31.56 5.67 19.36
N THR A 9 -32.28 5.28 18.31
CA THR A 9 -32.32 3.88 17.88
C THR A 9 -30.88 3.43 17.74
N ILE A 10 -30.45 2.50 18.59
CA ILE A 10 -29.13 1.85 18.50
C ILE A 10 -29.18 1.01 17.23
N THR A 11 -28.87 1.64 16.09
CA THR A 11 -28.58 0.94 14.85
C THR A 11 -27.42 0.01 15.14
N ARG A 12 -27.63 -1.30 14.99
CA ARG A 12 -26.55 -2.29 15.17
C ARG A 12 -25.36 -1.84 14.30
N PRO A 13 -24.13 -1.81 14.86
CA PRO A 13 -22.97 -1.50 14.06
C PRO A 13 -22.87 -2.48 12.90
N SER A 14 -22.46 -1.99 11.73
CA SER A 14 -22.38 -2.80 10.52
C SER A 14 -21.16 -3.72 10.58
N TYR A 15 -21.24 -4.80 11.37
CA TYR A 15 -20.21 -5.84 11.45
C TYR A 15 -19.91 -6.45 10.08
N ILE A 16 -20.89 -6.48 9.17
CA ILE A 16 -20.75 -6.98 7.80
C ILE A 16 -19.65 -6.23 7.05
N PHE A 17 -19.59 -4.89 7.17
CA PHE A 17 -18.53 -4.11 6.53
C PHE A 17 -17.15 -4.54 7.04
N TRP A 18 -17.00 -4.65 8.35
CA TRP A 18 -15.72 -5.01 8.98
C TRP A 18 -15.27 -6.42 8.63
N ILE A 19 -16.20 -7.38 8.59
CA ILE A 19 -15.91 -8.75 8.15
C ILE A 19 -15.41 -8.76 6.70
N LEU A 20 -16.07 -8.03 5.79
CA LEU A 20 -15.63 -7.94 4.40
C LEU A 20 -14.29 -7.21 4.26
N PHE A 21 -14.08 -6.13 5.02
CA PHE A 21 -12.87 -5.32 4.98
C PHE A 21 -11.65 -6.12 5.46
N TYR A 22 -11.73 -6.72 6.65
CA TYR A 22 -10.64 -7.55 7.17
C TYR A 22 -10.51 -8.87 6.42
N GLY A 23 -11.62 -9.47 5.96
CA GLY A 23 -11.61 -10.64 5.11
C GLY A 23 -10.85 -10.41 3.81
N GLY A 24 -11.05 -9.25 3.16
CA GLY A 24 -10.29 -8.86 1.97
C GLY A 24 -8.80 -8.68 2.24
N ILE A 25 -8.42 -8.03 3.35
CA ILE A 25 -7.01 -7.87 3.76
C ILE A 25 -6.36 -9.23 4.01
N CYS A 26 -6.99 -10.09 4.84
CA CYS A 26 -6.48 -11.41 5.17
C CYS A 26 -6.39 -12.30 3.93
N SER A 27 -7.42 -12.30 3.06
CA SER A 27 -7.40 -13.06 1.82
C SER A 27 -6.28 -12.59 0.90
N SER A 28 -6.03 -11.28 0.81
CA SER A 28 -4.93 -10.74 0.00
C SER A 28 -3.56 -11.20 0.52
N TRP A 29 -3.33 -11.09 1.84
CA TRP A 29 -2.11 -11.58 2.47
C TRP A 29 -1.93 -13.10 2.33
N LEU A 30 -3.01 -13.88 2.49
CA LEU A 30 -2.97 -15.33 2.35
C LEU A 30 -2.61 -15.73 0.91
N LEU A 31 -3.24 -15.10 -0.10
CA LEU A 31 -2.92 -15.38 -1.49
C LEU A 31 -1.46 -15.03 -1.81
N LEU A 32 -0.95 -13.89 -1.35
CA LEU A 32 0.47 -13.53 -1.50
C LEU A 32 1.40 -14.53 -0.80
N PHE A 33 1.03 -15.00 0.40
CA PHE A 33 1.80 -16.01 1.12
C PHE A 33 1.88 -17.34 0.34
N VAL A 34 0.74 -17.78 -0.18
CA VAL A 34 0.66 -19.00 -1.00
C VAL A 34 1.47 -18.85 -2.28
N MET A 35 1.43 -17.68 -2.93
CA MET A 35 2.25 -17.38 -4.10
C MET A 35 3.76 -17.38 -3.78
N SER A 36 4.15 -16.85 -2.63
CA SER A 36 5.55 -16.84 -2.16
C SER A 36 6.06 -18.24 -1.77
N GLY A 37 5.18 -19.11 -1.25
CA GLY A 37 5.52 -20.45 -0.79
C GLY A 37 5.49 -21.56 -1.87
N ALA A 38 4.97 -21.27 -3.07
CA ALA A 38 4.81 -22.25 -4.14
C ALA A 38 6.14 -22.86 -4.64
N ASP A 39 7.26 -22.21 -4.37
CA ASP A 39 8.60 -22.68 -4.72
C ASP A 39 9.13 -23.82 -3.82
N LYS A 40 8.39 -24.19 -2.75
CA LYS A 40 8.77 -25.24 -1.79
C LYS A 40 7.85 -26.48 -1.79
N GLY A 41 7.27 -26.84 -2.93
CA GLY A 41 6.71 -28.18 -3.16
C GLY A 41 5.26 -28.39 -2.68
N SER A 42 4.32 -27.55 -3.13
CA SER A 42 2.88 -27.76 -2.90
C SER A 42 2.18 -28.49 -4.07
N SER A 43 1.38 -29.51 -3.77
CA SER A 43 0.73 -30.46 -4.71
C SER A 43 -0.52 -29.96 -5.46
N PHE A 44 -0.71 -28.66 -5.67
CA PHE A 44 -1.87 -28.15 -6.42
C PHE A 44 -1.48 -27.80 -7.85
N ASP A 45 -1.98 -28.56 -8.83
CA ASP A 45 -1.60 -28.41 -10.25
C ASP A 45 -2.03 -27.07 -10.87
N PHE A 46 -3.04 -26.38 -10.32
CA PHE A 46 -3.41 -25.01 -10.70
C PHE A 46 -2.35 -23.97 -10.31
N ILE A 47 -1.50 -24.27 -9.33
CA ILE A 47 -0.47 -23.35 -8.78
C ILE A 47 0.84 -23.44 -9.58
N LYS A 48 1.11 -24.59 -10.22
CA LYS A 48 2.29 -24.76 -11.09
C LYS A 48 2.23 -23.90 -12.34
N ASP A 49 1.04 -23.59 -12.87
CA ASP A 49 0.87 -22.67 -14.01
C ASP A 49 1.17 -21.21 -13.63
N LEU A 50 1.00 -20.83 -12.35
CA LEU A 50 1.42 -19.52 -11.83
C LEU A 50 2.94 -19.47 -11.56
N CYS A 51 3.54 -20.59 -11.14
CA CYS A 51 4.98 -20.67 -10.85
C CYS A 51 5.83 -20.77 -12.14
N LEU A 52 5.41 -21.57 -13.13
CA LEU A 52 5.99 -21.60 -14.48
C LEU A 52 5.79 -20.27 -15.23
N SER A 53 4.80 -19.48 -14.79
CA SER A 53 4.61 -18.12 -15.30
C SER A 53 5.61 -17.11 -14.78
N ALA A 54 6.28 -17.24 -13.62
CA ALA A 54 7.23 -16.19 -13.19
C ALA A 54 8.39 -16.01 -14.19
N SER A 55 8.90 -17.11 -14.75
CA SER A 55 9.95 -17.11 -15.79
C SER A 55 9.49 -16.54 -17.16
N LYS A 56 8.16 -16.41 -17.38
CA LYS A 56 7.53 -15.76 -18.55
C LYS A 56 6.26 -14.99 -18.13
N ALA A 57 6.37 -14.10 -17.14
CA ALA A 57 5.18 -13.56 -16.48
C ALA A 57 4.36 -12.72 -17.45
N SER A 58 3.13 -13.15 -17.70
CA SER A 58 2.19 -12.36 -18.48
C SER A 58 1.84 -11.10 -17.70
N ILE A 59 1.59 -10.01 -18.42
CA ILE A 59 1.33 -8.72 -17.78
C ILE A 59 0.10 -8.76 -16.86
N SER A 60 -0.90 -9.59 -17.19
CA SER A 60 -2.12 -9.78 -16.39
C SER A 60 -1.81 -10.41 -15.03
N GLN A 61 -0.85 -11.33 -14.95
CA GLN A 61 -0.43 -11.94 -13.68
C GLN A 61 0.31 -10.95 -12.80
N LEU A 62 1.20 -10.14 -13.38
CA LEU A 62 1.87 -9.06 -12.67
C LEU A 62 0.86 -8.04 -12.13
N MET A 63 -0.13 -7.65 -12.94
CA MET A 63 -1.22 -6.79 -12.50
C MET A 63 -2.03 -7.43 -11.35
N GLY A 64 -2.34 -8.72 -11.44
CA GLY A 64 -3.02 -9.45 -10.37
C GLY A 64 -2.24 -9.42 -9.04
N MET A 65 -0.93 -9.70 -9.12
CA MET A 65 -0.03 -9.65 -7.96
C MET A 65 0.02 -8.26 -7.32
N TRP A 66 0.25 -7.21 -8.12
CA TRP A 66 0.25 -5.82 -7.63
C TRP A 66 -1.09 -5.39 -7.05
N GLY A 67 -2.21 -5.89 -7.63
CA GLY A 67 -3.55 -5.69 -7.08
C GLY A 67 -3.70 -6.27 -5.68
N LEU A 68 -3.28 -7.53 -5.48
CA LEU A 68 -3.27 -8.18 -4.16
C LEU A 68 -2.35 -7.47 -3.18
N MET A 69 -1.17 -7.04 -3.63
CA MET A 69 -0.20 -6.32 -2.82
C MET A 69 -0.75 -4.98 -2.33
N ILE A 70 -1.33 -4.18 -3.22
CA ILE A 70 -2.00 -2.94 -2.85
C ILE A 70 -3.17 -3.22 -1.89
N GLY A 71 -3.95 -4.27 -2.15
CA GLY A 71 -5.01 -4.75 -1.26
C GLY A 71 -4.51 -5.05 0.15
N ALA A 72 -3.42 -5.80 0.25
CA ALA A 72 -2.81 -6.25 1.49
C ALA A 72 -2.18 -5.11 2.30
N MET A 73 -1.51 -4.16 1.64
CA MET A 73 -0.71 -3.12 2.30
C MET A 73 -1.49 -1.81 2.51
N MET A 74 -2.34 -1.41 1.55
CA MET A 74 -2.92 -0.07 1.54
C MET A 74 -4.29 0.02 2.20
N LEU A 75 -5.07 -1.05 2.22
CA LEU A 75 -6.34 -1.08 2.98
C LEU A 75 -6.11 -0.91 4.49
N PRO A 76 -5.15 -1.59 5.14
CA PRO A 76 -4.87 -1.37 6.57
C PRO A 76 -4.64 0.10 6.91
N SER A 77 -3.96 0.84 6.01
CA SER A 77 -3.69 2.26 6.21
C SER A 77 -4.92 3.16 6.11
N PHE A 78 -6.00 2.67 5.50
CA PHE A 78 -7.27 3.38 5.35
C PHE A 78 -8.20 3.18 6.56
N TYR A 79 -7.85 2.29 7.49
CA TYR A 79 -8.64 1.94 8.68
C TYR A 79 -9.16 3.16 9.45
N ASN A 80 -8.29 4.10 9.81
CA ASN A 80 -8.68 5.25 10.63
C ASN A 80 -9.70 6.17 9.93
N PHE A 81 -9.65 6.27 8.60
CA PHE A 81 -10.63 7.05 7.83
C PHE A 81 -12.00 6.37 7.79
N VAL A 82 -12.01 5.04 7.67
CA VAL A 82 -13.23 4.23 7.70
C VAL A 82 -13.94 4.36 9.04
N VAL A 83 -13.20 4.23 10.15
CA VAL A 83 -13.76 4.35 11.52
C VAL A 83 -14.42 5.72 11.71
N VAL A 84 -13.67 6.81 11.46
CA VAL A 84 -14.19 8.17 11.63
C VAL A 84 -15.41 8.44 10.73
N HIS A 85 -15.39 7.95 9.50
CA HIS A 85 -16.53 8.11 8.60
C HIS A 85 -17.77 7.31 9.07
N GLN A 86 -17.58 6.10 9.60
CA GLN A 86 -18.67 5.31 10.19
C GLN A 86 -19.26 6.00 11.42
N ASP A 87 -18.44 6.57 12.29
CA ASP A 87 -18.89 7.33 13.46
C ASP A 87 -19.77 8.51 13.04
N ILE A 88 -19.33 9.29 12.04
CA ILE A 88 -20.10 10.44 11.53
C ILE A 88 -21.41 9.97 10.84
N ARG A 89 -21.37 8.84 10.13
CA ARG A 89 -22.53 8.29 9.39
C ARG A 89 -23.40 7.33 10.18
N ARG A 90 -23.14 7.13 11.48
CA ARG A 90 -23.84 6.17 12.35
C ARG A 90 -23.90 4.76 11.74
N ASP A 91 -22.73 4.22 11.38
CA ASP A 91 -22.56 2.84 10.90
C ASP A 91 -23.27 2.47 9.57
N ASN A 92 -23.53 3.45 8.71
CA ASN A 92 -24.14 3.17 7.42
C ASN A 92 -23.17 2.42 6.47
N PHE A 93 -23.46 1.13 6.24
CA PHE A 93 -22.71 0.25 5.35
C PHE A 93 -22.48 0.85 3.96
N ARG A 94 -23.54 1.36 3.31
CA ARG A 94 -23.49 1.78 1.90
C ARG A 94 -22.55 2.97 1.70
N HIS A 95 -22.65 3.98 2.56
CA HIS A 95 -21.78 5.15 2.48
C HIS A 95 -20.31 4.79 2.71
N THR A 96 -20.05 3.90 3.68
CA THR A 96 -18.68 3.47 4.00
C THR A 96 -18.09 2.58 2.91
N ALA A 97 -18.89 1.68 2.33
CA ALA A 97 -18.50 0.89 1.17
C ALA A 97 -18.16 1.78 -0.03
N LEU A 98 -18.95 2.83 -0.29
CA LEU A 98 -18.68 3.78 -1.37
C LEU A 98 -17.39 4.58 -1.11
N LEU A 99 -17.16 5.04 0.12
CA LEU A 99 -15.90 5.68 0.51
C LEU A 99 -14.70 4.76 0.22
N THR A 100 -14.74 3.52 0.70
CA THR A 100 -13.67 2.54 0.49
C THR A 100 -13.49 2.20 -0.99
N SER A 101 -14.59 2.08 -1.76
CA SER A 101 -14.50 1.81 -3.20
C SER A 101 -13.85 2.95 -3.97
N GLY A 102 -14.07 4.22 -3.58
CA GLY A 102 -13.39 5.36 -4.19
C GLY A 102 -11.89 5.33 -3.94
N TYR A 103 -11.47 4.97 -2.72
CA TYR A 103 -10.07 4.78 -2.36
C TYR A 103 -9.42 3.66 -3.19
N VAL A 104 -10.07 2.50 -3.25
CA VAL A 104 -9.58 1.34 -4.03
C VAL A 104 -9.51 1.68 -5.52
N THR A 105 -10.48 2.42 -6.07
CA THR A 105 -10.48 2.80 -7.50
C THR A 105 -9.20 3.56 -7.89
N VAL A 106 -8.77 4.51 -7.06
CA VAL A 106 -7.53 5.26 -7.32
C VAL A 106 -6.30 4.36 -7.21
N TRP A 107 -6.30 3.44 -6.25
CA TRP A 107 -5.22 2.47 -6.10
C TRP A 107 -5.14 1.47 -7.27
N LEU A 108 -6.28 1.10 -7.86
CA LEU A 108 -6.32 0.25 -9.06
C LEU A 108 -5.67 0.92 -10.27
N THR A 109 -5.60 2.26 -10.34
CA THR A 109 -4.85 2.92 -11.44
C THR A 109 -3.33 2.78 -11.30
N VAL A 110 -2.83 2.46 -10.10
CA VAL A 110 -1.40 2.21 -9.85
C VAL A 110 -1.00 0.79 -10.28
N VAL A 111 -1.92 -0.17 -10.24
CA VAL A 111 -1.68 -1.57 -10.62
C VAL A 111 -1.07 -1.72 -12.03
N PRO A 112 -1.65 -1.15 -13.10
CA PRO A 112 -1.07 -1.31 -14.44
C PRO A 112 0.29 -0.62 -14.56
N LEU A 113 0.49 0.53 -13.90
CA LEU A 113 1.78 1.23 -13.90
C LEU A 113 2.86 0.36 -13.26
N ALA A 114 2.57 -0.25 -12.12
CA ALA A 114 3.51 -1.09 -11.41
C ALA A 114 3.79 -2.41 -12.17
N GLY A 115 2.76 -3.05 -12.73
CA GLY A 115 2.91 -4.25 -13.55
C GLY A 115 3.72 -4.02 -14.83
N LEU A 116 3.47 -2.91 -15.55
CA LEU A 116 4.25 -2.50 -16.72
C LEU A 116 5.71 -2.20 -16.36
N THR A 117 5.93 -1.47 -15.27
CA THR A 117 7.28 -1.12 -14.81
C THR A 117 8.07 -2.37 -14.42
N GLN A 118 7.45 -3.30 -13.69
CA GLN A 118 8.08 -4.58 -13.36
C GLN A 118 8.40 -5.38 -14.62
N LYS A 119 7.47 -5.47 -15.58
CA LYS A 119 7.72 -6.18 -16.84
C LYS A 119 8.87 -5.56 -17.62
N TYR A 120 8.92 -4.23 -17.70
CA TYR A 120 10.00 -3.51 -18.36
C TYR A 120 11.36 -3.78 -17.72
N PHE A 121 11.45 -3.75 -16.38
CA PHE A 121 12.71 -4.06 -15.69
C PHE A 121 13.12 -5.52 -15.84
N LEU A 122 12.16 -6.44 -15.91
CA LEU A 122 12.41 -7.86 -16.15
C LEU A 122 12.97 -8.08 -17.57
N ASP A 123 12.41 -7.41 -18.58
CA ASP A 123 12.86 -7.51 -19.98
C ASP A 123 14.22 -6.89 -20.25
N GLN A 124 14.74 -6.13 -19.29
CA GLN A 124 16.06 -5.49 -19.35
C GLN A 124 17.06 -6.17 -18.39
N ASP A 125 16.68 -7.29 -17.77
CA ASP A 125 17.48 -8.03 -16.79
C ASP A 125 17.92 -7.18 -15.57
N LEU A 126 17.20 -6.07 -15.26
CA LEU A 126 17.50 -5.24 -14.07
C LEU A 126 16.96 -5.84 -12.78
N ILE A 127 15.92 -6.68 -12.88
CA ILE A 127 15.31 -7.38 -11.74
C ILE A 127 15.28 -8.88 -12.00
N ASP A 128 15.36 -9.66 -10.93
CA ASP A 128 15.21 -11.11 -10.96
C ASP A 128 13.71 -11.51 -10.97
N LEU A 129 13.44 -12.81 -11.13
CA LEU A 129 12.09 -13.39 -11.11
C LEU A 129 11.32 -13.09 -9.81
N ASP A 130 12.05 -12.95 -8.69
CA ASP A 130 11.51 -12.52 -7.40
C ASP A 130 11.12 -11.02 -7.33
N GLY A 131 11.36 -10.28 -8.40
CA GLY A 131 11.15 -8.83 -8.50
C GLY A 131 12.21 -8.03 -7.74
N ARG A 132 13.38 -8.61 -7.46
CA ARG A 132 14.49 -8.00 -6.73
C ARG A 132 15.52 -7.43 -7.72
N SER A 133 15.99 -6.21 -7.50
CA SER A 133 17.04 -5.57 -8.30
C SER A 133 18.34 -6.39 -8.30
N GLN A 134 18.84 -6.71 -9.49
CA GLN A 134 20.12 -7.42 -9.67
C GLN A 134 21.32 -6.46 -9.50
N SER A 135 21.14 -5.19 -9.87
CA SER A 135 22.18 -4.17 -9.71
C SER A 135 22.13 -3.52 -8.32
N MET A 136 23.29 -3.46 -7.66
CA MET A 136 23.46 -2.70 -6.42
C MET A 136 23.32 -1.19 -6.65
N PHE A 137 23.74 -0.70 -7.83
CA PHE A 137 23.59 0.69 -8.22
C PHE A 137 22.11 1.08 -8.35
N LEU A 138 21.29 0.28 -9.03
CA LEU A 138 19.84 0.52 -9.11
C LEU A 138 19.20 0.49 -7.71
N SER A 139 19.58 -0.48 -6.87
CA SER A 139 19.09 -0.57 -5.49
C SER A 139 19.42 0.68 -4.68
N SER A 140 20.65 1.20 -4.81
CA SER A 140 21.08 2.43 -4.15
C SER A 140 20.29 3.64 -4.65
N LEU A 141 20.04 3.75 -5.95
CA LEU A 141 19.23 4.84 -6.52
C LEU A 141 17.78 4.81 -5.99
N LEU A 142 17.17 3.63 -5.90
CA LEU A 142 15.83 3.46 -5.35
C LEU A 142 15.77 3.81 -3.85
N LEU A 143 16.77 3.37 -3.07
CA LEU A 143 16.90 3.74 -1.65
C LEU A 143 17.10 5.25 -1.47
N PHE A 144 17.95 5.85 -2.30
CA PHE A 144 18.24 7.28 -2.26
C PHE A 144 17.01 8.12 -2.62
N THR A 145 16.31 7.76 -3.69
CA THR A 145 15.07 8.46 -4.10
C THR A 145 14.00 8.37 -3.03
N ALA A 146 13.78 7.20 -2.44
CA ALA A 146 12.86 7.03 -1.32
C ALA A 146 13.30 7.83 -0.07
N GLY A 147 14.58 7.82 0.25
CA GLY A 147 15.17 8.56 1.38
C GLY A 147 15.07 10.08 1.23
N VAL A 148 15.35 10.62 0.04
CA VAL A 148 15.16 12.06 -0.25
C VAL A 148 13.67 12.41 -0.22
N TYR A 149 12.82 11.54 -0.77
CA TYR A 149 11.37 11.78 -0.79
C TYR A 149 10.77 11.98 0.60
N GLN A 150 11.32 11.28 1.62
CA GLN A 150 10.94 11.42 3.02
C GLN A 150 11.01 12.87 3.53
N PHE A 151 11.98 13.66 3.06
CA PHE A 151 12.18 15.03 3.50
C PHE A 151 11.47 16.08 2.62
N THR A 152 10.77 15.65 1.56
CA THR A 152 10.12 16.59 0.65
C THR A 152 8.92 17.28 1.30
N LYS A 153 8.67 18.54 0.90
CA LYS A 153 7.47 19.27 1.33
C LYS A 153 6.19 18.56 0.88
N ILE A 154 6.20 17.98 -0.32
CA ILE A 154 5.07 17.24 -0.90
C ILE A 154 4.68 16.09 0.04
N LYS A 155 5.64 15.23 0.41
CA LYS A 155 5.36 14.12 1.33
C LYS A 155 4.81 14.64 2.67
N ASN A 156 5.46 15.63 3.28
CA ASN A 156 5.04 16.16 4.58
C ASN A 156 3.62 16.72 4.56
N THR A 157 3.24 17.45 3.50
CA THR A 157 1.88 17.97 3.33
C THR A 157 0.86 16.83 3.15
N CYS A 158 1.12 15.88 2.25
CA CYS A 158 0.20 14.76 2.06
C CYS A 158 0.07 13.89 3.32
N LEU A 159 1.18 13.65 4.02
CA LEU A 159 1.23 12.85 5.23
C LEU A 159 0.44 13.51 6.38
N SER A 160 0.47 14.84 6.49
CA SER A 160 -0.35 15.57 7.47
C SER A 160 -1.85 15.26 7.29
N VAL A 161 -2.33 15.21 6.06
CA VAL A 161 -3.72 14.83 5.73
C VAL A 161 -3.96 13.35 6.02
N CYS A 162 -3.07 12.45 5.58
CA CYS A 162 -3.20 11.01 5.84
C CYS A 162 -3.21 10.65 7.33
N SER A 163 -2.60 11.48 8.16
CA SER A 163 -2.42 11.24 9.59
C SER A 163 -3.52 11.87 10.47
N SER A 164 -4.37 12.72 9.89
CA SER A 164 -5.42 13.47 10.58
C SER A 164 -6.80 13.27 9.96
N PRO A 165 -7.41 12.08 10.14
CA PRO A 165 -8.67 11.72 9.49
C PRO A 165 -9.83 12.65 9.86
N MET A 166 -9.92 13.05 11.14
CA MET A 166 -10.98 13.95 11.61
C MET A 166 -10.90 15.34 10.96
N HIS A 167 -9.68 15.88 10.81
CA HIS A 167 -9.48 17.18 10.17
C HIS A 167 -9.91 17.15 8.69
N PHE A 168 -9.61 16.07 7.99
CA PHE A 168 -10.04 15.89 6.60
C PHE A 168 -11.56 15.97 6.48
N PHE A 169 -12.31 15.19 7.27
CA PHE A 169 -13.77 15.18 7.18
C PHE A 169 -14.41 16.49 7.61
N LEU A 170 -13.85 17.21 8.60
CA LEU A 170 -14.35 18.54 8.99
C LEU A 170 -14.22 19.58 7.87
N SER A 171 -13.20 19.47 7.04
CA SER A 171 -12.88 20.47 6.00
C SER A 171 -13.43 20.12 4.61
N HIS A 172 -13.56 18.82 4.30
CA HIS A 172 -13.88 18.34 2.96
C HIS A 172 -15.15 17.48 2.89
N TRP A 173 -16.04 17.58 3.90
CA TRP A 173 -17.27 16.80 3.93
C TRP A 173 -18.10 17.01 2.66
N LYS A 174 -18.54 15.89 2.07
CA LYS A 174 -19.49 15.88 0.95
C LYS A 174 -20.67 14.97 1.30
N GLU A 175 -21.87 15.50 1.16
CA GLU A 175 -23.10 14.75 1.40
C GLU A 175 -23.45 13.78 0.26
N GLY A 176 -24.34 12.84 0.56
CA GLY A 176 -24.82 11.83 -0.40
C GLY A 176 -23.82 10.72 -0.73
N TYR A 177 -24.30 9.75 -1.52
CA TYR A 177 -23.52 8.58 -1.97
C TYR A 177 -22.34 8.97 -2.87
N ILE A 178 -22.56 9.90 -3.80
CA ILE A 178 -21.51 10.44 -4.68
C ILE A 178 -20.46 11.20 -3.86
N GLY A 179 -20.88 11.90 -2.80
CA GLY A 179 -19.97 12.57 -1.87
C GLY A 179 -19.02 11.58 -1.19
N SER A 180 -19.55 10.48 -0.64
CA SER A 180 -18.73 9.42 -0.03
C SER A 180 -17.69 8.85 -1.02
N TYR A 181 -18.09 8.55 -2.25
CA TYR A 181 -17.18 8.04 -3.26
C TYR A 181 -16.07 9.04 -3.64
N ARG A 182 -16.42 10.32 -3.87
CA ARG A 182 -15.45 11.38 -4.19
C ARG A 182 -14.47 11.66 -3.05
N MET A 183 -14.94 11.62 -1.80
CA MET A 183 -14.06 11.72 -0.64
C MET A 183 -13.06 10.56 -0.61
N GLY A 184 -13.51 9.33 -0.91
CA GLY A 184 -12.66 8.16 -1.04
C GLY A 184 -11.57 8.32 -2.10
N MET A 185 -11.95 8.83 -3.29
CA MET A 185 -10.98 9.13 -4.35
C MET A 185 -9.94 10.18 -3.93
N HIS A 186 -10.37 11.25 -3.27
CA HIS A 186 -9.46 12.28 -2.78
C HIS A 186 -8.44 11.69 -1.80
N LEU A 187 -8.91 10.90 -0.83
CA LEU A 187 -8.05 10.19 0.12
C LEU A 187 -7.11 9.20 -0.58
N GLY A 188 -7.58 8.51 -1.62
CA GLY A 188 -6.77 7.63 -2.46
C GLY A 188 -5.62 8.39 -3.15
N MET A 189 -5.91 9.54 -3.76
CA MET A 189 -4.88 10.35 -4.44
C MET A 189 -3.82 10.85 -3.47
N VAL A 190 -4.24 11.38 -2.31
CA VAL A 190 -3.32 11.83 -1.25
C VAL A 190 -2.45 10.67 -0.77
N CYS A 191 -3.04 9.49 -0.61
CA CYS A 191 -2.34 8.29 -0.18
C CYS A 191 -1.31 7.78 -1.19
N VAL A 192 -1.64 7.79 -2.48
CA VAL A 192 -0.70 7.41 -3.55
C VAL A 192 0.48 8.38 -3.57
N ILE A 193 0.21 9.69 -3.48
CA ILE A 193 1.27 10.71 -3.44
C ILE A 193 2.13 10.56 -2.18
N CYS A 194 1.60 10.23 -1.00
CA CYS A 194 2.47 10.11 0.17
C CYS A 194 3.35 8.84 0.16
N CYS A 195 2.93 7.76 -0.50
CA CYS A 195 3.57 6.44 -0.39
C CYS A 195 4.25 5.92 -1.66
N TRP A 196 4.11 6.55 -2.83
CA TRP A 196 4.66 6.01 -4.09
C TRP A 196 6.16 5.73 -4.03
N ALA A 197 6.95 6.60 -3.40
CA ALA A 197 8.40 6.41 -3.31
C ALA A 197 8.77 5.21 -2.42
N LEU A 198 7.98 4.92 -1.39
CA LEU A 198 8.18 3.71 -0.57
C LEU A 198 7.75 2.44 -1.31
N MET A 199 6.79 2.53 -2.24
CA MET A 199 6.42 1.39 -3.09
C MET A 199 7.57 0.97 -4.01
N LEU A 200 8.42 1.92 -4.45
CA LEU A 200 9.62 1.59 -5.23
C LEU A 200 10.58 0.67 -4.48
N LEU A 201 10.59 0.70 -3.14
CA LEU A 201 11.43 -0.17 -2.33
C LEU A 201 11.00 -1.65 -2.40
N ALA A 202 9.82 -1.96 -2.93
CA ALA A 202 9.44 -3.34 -3.25
C ALA A 202 10.47 -3.99 -4.19
N PHE A 203 11.03 -3.23 -5.14
CA PHE A 203 12.05 -3.72 -6.07
C PHE A 203 13.43 -3.92 -5.43
N VAL A 204 13.69 -3.33 -4.26
CA VAL A 204 14.97 -3.47 -3.54
C VAL A 204 15.00 -4.78 -2.76
N GLY A 205 13.96 -5.04 -1.97
CA GLY A 205 13.88 -6.26 -1.15
C GLY A 205 13.31 -7.49 -1.87
N GLY A 206 12.71 -7.28 -3.04
CA GLY A 206 11.96 -8.28 -3.79
C GLY A 206 10.47 -8.19 -3.47
N ALA A 207 9.64 -8.09 -4.50
CA ALA A 207 8.19 -8.01 -4.35
C ALA A 207 7.60 -9.28 -3.70
N MET A 208 8.30 -10.41 -3.83
CA MET A 208 7.90 -11.70 -3.26
C MET A 208 8.46 -11.96 -1.85
N ASN A 209 9.28 -11.06 -1.29
CA ASN A 209 9.84 -11.21 0.05
C ASN A 209 8.82 -10.75 1.11
N MET A 210 8.16 -11.71 1.74
CA MET A 210 7.10 -11.46 2.71
C MET A 210 7.54 -10.62 3.91
N VAL A 211 8.76 -10.85 4.41
CA VAL A 211 9.31 -10.12 5.57
C VAL A 211 9.58 -8.67 5.20
N TRP A 212 10.13 -8.43 4.01
CA TRP A 212 10.38 -7.09 3.50
C TRP A 212 9.07 -6.32 3.30
N MET A 213 8.07 -6.96 2.69
CA MET A 213 6.77 -6.34 2.44
C MET A 213 6.01 -6.06 3.74
N ALA A 214 6.05 -6.98 4.72
CA ALA A 214 5.49 -6.72 6.05
C ALA A 214 6.19 -5.53 6.74
N GLY A 215 7.51 -5.43 6.60
CA GLY A 215 8.30 -4.30 7.09
C GLY A 215 7.88 -2.97 6.46
N LEU A 216 7.78 -2.90 5.12
CA LEU A 216 7.33 -1.71 4.40
C LEU A 216 5.90 -1.31 4.78
N THR A 217 4.99 -2.28 4.91
CA THR A 217 3.61 -2.04 5.36
C THR A 217 3.59 -1.44 6.74
N SER A 218 4.37 -2.00 7.67
CA SER A 218 4.46 -1.52 9.05
C SER A 218 4.95 -0.08 9.10
N ILE A 219 6.00 0.25 8.33
CA ILE A 219 6.51 1.62 8.20
C ILE A 219 5.41 2.56 7.71
N MET A 220 4.70 2.23 6.63
CA MET A 220 3.66 3.09 6.07
C MET A 220 2.46 3.27 7.00
N VAL A 221 2.06 2.21 7.70
CA VAL A 221 0.97 2.27 8.69
C VAL A 221 1.37 3.16 9.86
N ILE A 222 2.60 3.02 10.38
CA ILE A 222 3.11 3.84 11.48
C ILE A 222 3.26 5.31 11.06
N GLU A 223 3.79 5.59 9.86
CA GLU A 223 3.90 6.96 9.33
C GLU A 223 2.54 7.66 9.26
N LYS A 224 1.48 6.91 8.93
CA LYS A 224 0.10 7.41 8.84
C LYS A 224 -0.61 7.49 10.20
N GLN A 225 0.03 7.09 11.30
CA GLN A 225 -0.49 7.35 12.65
C GLN A 225 -0.06 8.76 13.09
N GLY A 226 -1.04 9.64 13.34
CA GLY A 226 -0.83 11.07 13.62
C GLY A 226 0.11 11.41 14.78
N TYR A 227 0.31 10.51 15.74
CA TYR A 227 1.12 10.80 16.94
C TYR A 227 2.64 10.85 16.68
N LEU A 228 3.16 10.06 15.74
CA LEU A 228 4.63 9.92 15.53
C LEU A 228 5.11 10.36 14.14
N SER A 229 4.19 10.82 13.29
CA SER A 229 4.38 10.94 11.85
C SER A 229 5.64 11.72 11.43
N LYS A 230 5.87 12.92 11.98
CA LYS A 230 6.98 13.80 11.55
C LYS A 230 8.36 13.28 11.97
N ASN A 231 8.50 12.85 13.23
CA ASN A 231 9.77 12.36 13.76
C ASN A 231 10.12 10.99 13.16
N PHE A 232 9.11 10.13 12.98
CA PHE A 232 9.29 8.80 12.42
C PHE A 232 9.64 8.85 10.93
N SER A 233 8.96 9.67 10.14
CA SER A 233 9.28 9.85 8.71
C SER A 233 10.70 10.38 8.50
N GLY A 234 11.17 11.30 9.36
CA GLY A 234 12.57 11.75 9.35
C GLY A 234 13.57 10.64 9.66
N LEU A 235 13.28 9.80 10.66
CA LEU A 235 14.12 8.65 11.02
C LEU A 235 14.19 7.63 9.87
N VAL A 236 13.05 7.31 9.25
CA VAL A 236 12.98 6.43 8.08
C VAL A 236 13.75 7.01 6.90
N GLY A 237 13.68 8.33 6.68
CA GLY A 237 14.48 9.01 5.66
C GLY A 237 15.98 8.86 5.89
N LEU A 238 16.45 9.07 7.12
CA LEU A 238 17.86 8.92 7.49
C LEU A 238 18.34 7.47 7.31
N THR A 239 17.55 6.48 7.74
CA THR A 239 17.92 5.07 7.58
C THR A 239 17.99 4.66 6.11
N LEU A 240 17.06 5.13 5.27
CA LEU A 240 17.07 4.87 3.83
C LEU A 240 18.27 5.53 3.14
N LEU A 241 18.61 6.77 3.50
CA LEU A 241 19.81 7.44 2.95
C LEU A 241 21.10 6.76 3.40
N GLY A 242 21.19 6.34 4.66
CA GLY A 242 22.34 5.56 5.16
C GLY A 242 22.46 4.21 4.46
N ALA A 243 21.34 3.51 4.24
CA ALA A 243 21.35 2.29 3.46
C ALA A 243 21.78 2.55 2.00
N ALA A 244 21.30 3.63 1.38
CA ALA A 244 21.67 4.00 0.02
C ALA A 244 23.18 4.24 -0.13
N THR A 245 23.80 4.99 0.80
CA THR A 245 25.24 5.28 0.77
C THR A 245 26.07 4.03 1.00
N ILE A 246 25.69 3.17 1.96
CA ILE A 246 26.38 1.89 2.19
C ILE A 246 26.32 1.01 0.95
N THR A 247 25.13 0.87 0.34
CA THR A 247 24.94 0.04 -0.85
C THR A 247 25.71 0.60 -2.06
N PHE A 248 25.78 1.93 -2.19
CA PHE A 248 26.57 2.59 -3.24
C PHE A 248 28.07 2.34 -3.08
N VAL A 249 28.59 2.55 -1.86
CA VAL A 249 30.01 2.33 -1.56
C VAL A 249 30.37 0.86 -1.80
N LEU A 250 29.52 -0.08 -1.39
CA LEU A 250 29.75 -1.50 -1.65
C LEU A 250 29.80 -1.81 -3.15
N SER A 251 28.87 -1.24 -3.94
CA SER A 251 28.86 -1.37 -5.40
C SER A 251 30.18 -0.89 -6.01
N PHE A 252 30.64 0.30 -5.61
CA PHE A 252 31.87 0.90 -6.11
C PHE A 252 33.11 0.10 -5.70
N VAL A 253 33.18 -0.40 -4.46
CA VAL A 253 34.29 -1.23 -3.99
C VAL A 253 34.36 -2.55 -4.75
N LEU A 254 33.22 -3.19 -5.02
CA LEU A 254 33.17 -4.42 -5.80
C LEU A 254 33.61 -4.20 -7.25
N GLU A 255 33.19 -3.11 -7.88
CA GLU A 255 33.62 -2.74 -9.24
C GLU A 255 35.12 -2.41 -9.34
N VAL A 256 35.72 -1.82 -8.30
CA VAL A 256 37.15 -1.48 -8.27
C VAL A 256 38.04 -2.69 -7.92
N MET A 257 37.50 -3.69 -7.22
CA MET A 257 38.22 -4.90 -6.80
C MET A 257 38.24 -6.02 -7.85
N ILE A 258 37.36 -5.97 -8.86
CA ILE A 258 37.25 -6.92 -9.98
C ILE A 258 38.03 -6.39 -11.18
#